data_AF-A0A9E5N053-F1
#
_entry.id   AF-A0A9E5N053-F1
#
_cell.length_a   1.000
_cell.length_b   1.000
_cell.length_c   1.000
_cell.angle_alpha   90.00
_cell.angle_beta   90.00
_cell.angle_gamma   90.00
#
_symmetry.space_group_name_H-M   'P 1'
#
loop_
_entity.id
_entity.type
_entity.pdbx_description
1 polymer ?
#
loop_
_entity_poly.entity_id
_entity_poly.type
_entity_poly.pdbx_seq_one_letter_code
_entity_poly.pdbx_strand_id
1 'polypeptide(L)'
;MNSMPHPPALLVLPLALLATIAGCSCTDRAQPVRYPVSGTVTLDGKPLPAGRITFVTVSLSLIDGMPIEKGRFSGQAAAGQRRVQISVLEEKKFTGL
;
A
#
# COMPACT_ATOMS: atom_id res chain seq x y z
N MET A 1 70.65 10.18 -4.12
CA MET A 1 70.03 10.35 -5.45
C MET A 1 68.54 10.26 -5.25
N ASN A 2 67.86 11.36 -5.61
CA ASN A 2 66.58 11.74 -5.06
C ASN A 2 65.41 10.94 -5.64
N SER A 3 64.45 10.69 -4.76
CA SER A 3 63.18 10.02 -4.97
C SER A 3 62.38 10.63 -6.12
N MET A 4 61.84 9.77 -7.00
CA MET A 4 60.72 10.13 -7.87
C MET A 4 59.47 9.38 -7.43
N PRO A 5 58.41 10.07 -6.99
CA PRO A 5 57.14 9.46 -6.62
C PRO A 5 56.32 9.13 -7.87
N HIS A 6 55.83 7.89 -7.95
CA HIS A 6 54.77 7.53 -8.89
C HIS A 6 53.53 8.37 -8.57
N PRO A 7 52.89 9.07 -9.54
CA PRO A 7 51.67 9.81 -9.26
C PRO A 7 50.51 8.83 -9.06
N PRO A 8 49.86 8.78 -7.87
CA PRO A 8 48.68 7.94 -7.64
C PRO A 8 47.41 8.58 -8.23
N ALA A 9 47.52 9.38 -9.30
CA ALA A 9 46.47 10.29 -9.76
C ALA A 9 45.65 9.75 -10.94
N LEU A 10 46.10 8.69 -11.63
CA LEU A 10 45.44 8.23 -12.86
C LEU A 10 44.39 7.12 -12.66
N LEU A 11 44.27 6.57 -11.45
CA LEU A 11 43.40 5.42 -11.17
C LEU A 11 42.27 5.73 -10.17
N VAL A 12 42.10 7.00 -9.79
CA VAL A 12 41.04 7.44 -8.86
C VAL A 12 39.79 7.93 -9.61
N LEU A 13 39.94 8.30 -10.90
CA LEU A 13 38.88 8.90 -11.70
C LEU A 13 37.73 7.95 -12.09
N PRO A 14 37.93 6.67 -12.44
CA PRO A 14 36.81 5.80 -12.80
C PRO A 14 36.06 5.25 -11.58
N LEU A 15 36.67 5.26 -10.39
CA LEU A 15 36.07 4.73 -9.16
C LEU A 15 35.14 5.76 -8.48
N ALA A 16 35.39 7.06 -8.68
CA ALA A 16 34.51 8.13 -8.18
C ALA A 16 33.20 8.26 -8.99
N LEU A 17 33.17 7.81 -10.25
CA LEU A 17 32.00 7.93 -11.12
C LEU A 17 30.94 6.83 -10.88
N LEU A 18 31.32 5.69 -10.29
CA LEU A 18 30.37 4.63 -9.90
C LEU A 18 29.66 4.88 -8.56
N ALA A 19 30.19 5.79 -7.72
CA ALA A 19 29.62 6.07 -6.40
C ALA A 19 28.40 7.02 -6.44
N THR A 20 28.14 7.70 -7.56
CA THR A 20 27.02 8.65 -7.69
C THR A 20 25.69 8.00 -8.04
N ILE A 21 25.67 6.70 -8.36
CA ILE A 21 24.43 5.95 -8.69
C ILE A 21 23.82 5.28 -7.44
N ALA A 22 24.50 5.34 -6.29
CA ALA A 22 24.11 4.67 -5.05
C ALA A 22 23.54 5.63 -3.98
N GLY A 23 22.84 6.69 -4.38
CA GLY A 23 22.08 7.56 -3.47
C GLY A 23 20.94 8.22 -4.25
N CYS A 24 19.68 8.22 -3.85
CA CYS A 24 19.06 7.90 -2.57
C CYS A 24 17.64 7.41 -2.87
N SER A 25 17.36 6.12 -2.74
CA SER A 25 15.99 5.59 -2.83
C SER A 25 15.47 5.26 -1.44
N CYS A 26 15.62 6.18 -0.51
CA CYS A 26 14.93 6.13 0.78
C CYS A 26 13.69 7.01 0.68
N THR A 27 12.69 6.57 -0.07
CA THR A 27 11.32 7.10 0.11
C THR A 27 10.79 6.52 1.40
N ASP A 28 11.27 7.04 2.53
CA ASP A 28 10.68 6.83 3.85
C ASP A 28 9.40 7.67 3.91
N ARG A 29 8.40 7.26 3.12
CA ARG A 29 7.08 7.87 3.22
C ARG A 29 6.48 7.27 4.47
N ALA A 30 6.55 8.03 5.57
CA ALA A 30 5.96 7.66 6.86
C ALA A 30 4.62 6.96 6.63
N GLN A 31 4.57 5.65 6.90
CA GLN A 31 3.36 4.88 6.68
C GLN A 31 2.32 5.39 7.68
N PRO A 32 1.09 5.71 7.23
CA PRO A 32 0.09 6.23 8.14
C PRO A 32 -0.28 5.18 9.19
N VAL A 33 -0.39 5.62 10.43
CA VAL A 33 -0.77 4.81 11.59
C VAL A 33 -2.04 4.04 11.26
N ARG A 34 -2.08 2.74 11.59
CA ARG A 34 -3.25 1.88 11.38
C ARG A 34 -3.94 1.56 12.69
N TYR A 35 -5.25 1.40 12.61
CA TYR A 35 -6.13 1.10 13.73
C TYR A 35 -6.97 -0.14 13.46
N PRO A 36 -7.23 -0.96 14.50
CA PRO A 36 -8.19 -2.05 14.40
C PRO A 36 -9.59 -1.47 14.18
N VAL A 37 -10.29 -2.01 13.19
CA VAL A 37 -11.67 -1.66 12.87
C VAL A 37 -12.50 -2.93 12.73
N SER A 38 -13.73 -2.88 13.21
CA SER A 38 -14.68 -3.99 13.10
C SER A 38 -16.11 -3.46 13.08
N GLY A 39 -17.02 -4.22 12.50
CA GLY A 39 -18.42 -3.83 12.48
C GLY A 39 -19.33 -4.85 11.82
N THR A 40 -20.60 -4.44 11.67
CA THR A 40 -21.64 -5.22 11.00
C THR A 40 -22.16 -4.47 9.78
N VAL A 41 -22.38 -5.19 8.70
CA VAL A 41 -22.96 -4.71 7.44
C VAL A 41 -24.26 -5.46 7.20
N THR A 42 -25.32 -4.70 6.94
CA THR A 42 -26.65 -5.21 6.63
C THR A 42 -27.11 -4.73 5.27
N LEU A 43 -27.87 -5.57 4.57
CA LEU A 43 -28.63 -5.23 3.37
C LEU A 43 -30.10 -5.51 3.66
N ASP A 44 -30.95 -4.48 3.53
CA ASP A 44 -32.39 -4.55 3.82
C ASP A 44 -32.71 -5.11 5.22
N GLY A 45 -31.94 -4.67 6.22
CA GLY A 45 -32.09 -5.10 7.61
C GLY A 45 -31.57 -6.51 7.92
N LYS A 46 -31.08 -7.25 6.92
CA LYS A 46 -30.48 -8.59 7.11
C LYS A 46 -28.96 -8.51 7.05
N PRO A 47 -28.21 -9.30 7.84
CA PRO A 47 -26.76 -9.37 7.73
C PRO A 47 -26.35 -9.73 6.29
N LEU A 48 -25.42 -8.97 5.72
CA LEU A 48 -24.91 -9.24 4.37
C LEU A 48 -24.17 -10.60 4.37
N PRO A 49 -24.61 -11.62 3.60
CA PRO A 49 -24.04 -12.97 3.72
C PRO A 49 -22.55 -13.03 3.42
N ALA A 50 -22.14 -12.38 2.33
CA ALA A 50 -20.76 -12.26 1.88
C ALA A 50 -20.56 -10.96 1.10
N GLY A 51 -19.35 -10.41 1.14
CA GLY A 51 -18.99 -9.24 0.37
C GLY A 51 -17.60 -8.72 0.72
N ARG A 52 -17.31 -7.50 0.30
CA ARG A 52 -16.07 -6.80 0.64
C ARG A 52 -16.39 -5.38 1.08
N ILE A 53 -15.83 -4.98 2.21
CA ILE A 53 -15.79 -3.57 2.64
C ILE A 53 -14.44 -2.98 2.29
N THR A 54 -14.45 -1.79 1.70
CA THR A 54 -13.25 -1.08 1.29
C THR A 54 -13.27 0.33 1.86
N PHE A 55 -12.19 0.69 2.53
CA PHE A 55 -11.94 1.98 3.12
C PHE A 55 -10.95 2.74 2.23
N VAL A 56 -11.46 3.72 1.49
CA VAL A 56 -10.66 4.55 0.58
C VAL A 56 -10.30 5.86 1.27
N THR A 57 -9.00 6.11 1.44
CA THR A 57 -8.47 7.33 2.03
C THR A 57 -8.31 8.38 0.95
N VAL A 58 -9.12 9.44 0.98
CA VAL A 58 -9.22 10.43 -0.10
C VAL A 58 -7.90 11.19 -0.32
N SER A 59 -7.17 11.50 0.75
CA SER A 59 -5.94 12.29 0.70
C SER A 59 -4.69 11.50 0.31
N LEU A 60 -4.64 10.21 0.63
CA LEU A 60 -3.44 9.38 0.50
C LEU A 60 -3.57 8.29 -0.57
N SER A 61 -4.72 8.19 -1.24
CA SER A 61 -5.03 7.13 -2.20
C SER A 61 -4.78 5.72 -1.65
N LEU A 62 -4.96 5.54 -0.33
CA LEU A 62 -4.82 4.27 0.34
C LEU A 62 -6.14 3.51 0.35
N ILE A 63 -6.05 2.21 0.11
CA ILE A 63 -7.21 1.30 0.00
C ILE A 63 -7.01 0.17 1.00
N ASP A 64 -7.83 0.16 2.05
CA ASP A 64 -7.85 -0.92 3.05
C ASP A 64 -9.13 -1.75 2.84
N GLY A 65 -8.98 -2.99 2.35
CA GLY A 65 -10.10 -3.87 2.02
C GLY A 65 -10.18 -5.09 2.92
N MET A 66 -11.37 -5.39 3.44
CA MET A 66 -11.64 -6.55 4.31
C MET A 66 -12.81 -7.38 3.78
N PRO A 67 -12.78 -8.71 3.96
CA PRO A 67 -13.95 -9.54 3.68
C PRO A 67 -15.08 -9.23 4.67
N ILE A 68 -16.31 -9.33 4.19
CA ILE A 68 -17.52 -9.38 5.01
C ILE A 68 -18.00 -10.83 4.98
N GLU A 69 -18.14 -11.42 6.16
CA GLU A 69 -18.66 -12.78 6.34
C GLU A 69 -19.77 -12.78 7.37
N LYS A 70 -20.96 -13.28 6.98
CA LYS A 70 -22.14 -13.31 7.86
C LYS A 70 -22.42 -11.94 8.48
N GLY A 71 -22.29 -10.90 7.66
CA GLY A 71 -22.46 -9.49 8.02
C GLY A 71 -21.30 -8.88 8.79
N ARG A 72 -20.27 -9.62 9.22
CA ARG A 72 -19.19 -9.06 10.04
C ARG A 72 -17.94 -8.81 9.23
N PHE A 73 -17.23 -7.74 9.58
CA PHE A 73 -15.87 -7.48 9.11
C PHE A 73 -14.97 -7.13 10.31
N SER A 74 -13.68 -7.41 10.18
CA SER A 74 -12.65 -7.00 11.11
C SER A 74 -11.31 -6.91 10.39
N GLY A 75 -10.50 -5.92 10.73
CA GLY A 75 -9.15 -5.76 10.18
C GLY A 75 -8.51 -4.45 10.57
N GLN A 76 -7.56 -4.00 9.74
CA GLN A 76 -6.78 -2.79 9.98
C GLN A 76 -7.11 -1.75 8.90
N ALA A 77 -7.23 -0.49 9.30
CA ALA A 77 -7.34 0.63 8.36
C ALA A 77 -6.44 1.77 8.84
N ALA A 78 -5.82 2.51 7.92
CA ALA A 78 -4.99 3.68 8.29
C ALA A 78 -5.80 4.77 9.04
N ALA A 79 -5.16 5.82 9.56
CA ALA A 79 -5.86 6.97 10.14
C ALA A 79 -6.50 7.84 9.04
N GLY A 80 -7.54 8.61 9.39
CA GLY A 80 -8.02 9.74 8.59
C GLY A 80 -9.41 9.59 7.97
N GLN A 81 -9.83 10.61 7.19
CA GLN A 81 -11.13 10.64 6.53
C GLN A 81 -11.24 9.63 5.39
N ARG A 82 -12.42 9.01 5.29
CA ARG A 82 -12.62 7.76 4.55
C ARG A 82 -13.92 7.76 3.78
N ARG A 83 -13.85 7.33 2.53
CA ARG A 83 -15.02 6.85 1.79
C ARG A 83 -15.14 5.35 1.99
N VAL A 84 -16.31 4.90 2.45
CA VAL A 84 -16.63 3.47 2.58
C VAL A 84 -17.31 2.98 1.31
N GLN A 85 -16.84 1.85 0.79
CA GLN A 85 -17.45 1.14 -0.33
C GLN A 85 -17.76 -0.28 0.10
N ILE A 86 -18.96 -0.76 -0.21
CA ILE A 86 -19.38 -2.14 0.02
C ILE A 86 -19.70 -2.72 -1.33
N SER A 87 -19.04 -3.83 -1.67
CA SER A 87 -19.23 -4.53 -2.94
C SER A 87 -19.58 -5.98 -2.69
N VAL A 88 -20.49 -6.50 -3.52
CA VAL A 88 -20.88 -7.90 -3.57
C VAL A 88 -20.54 -8.42 -4.95
N LEU A 89 -19.86 -9.55 -5.02
CA LEU A 89 -19.67 -10.29 -6.27
C LEU A 89 -20.83 -11.27 -6.39
N GLU A 90 -21.81 -10.95 -7.22
CA GLU A 90 -22.86 -11.88 -7.60
C GLU A 90 -22.49 -12.54 -8.94
N GLU A 91 -22.35 -13.86 -8.96
CA GLU A 91 -22.36 -14.60 -10.22
C GLU A 91 -23.82 -14.80 -10.63
N LYS A 92 -24.38 -13.84 -11.37
CA LYS A 92 -25.68 -14.06 -12.03
C LYS A 92 -25.44 -14.85 -13.31
N LYS A 93 -25.88 -16.11 -13.33
CA LYS A 93 -26.14 -16.81 -14.60
C LYS A 93 -27.19 -16.00 -15.35
N PHE A 94 -26.78 -15.34 -16.42
CA PHE A 94 -27.71 -14.70 -17.34
C PHE A 94 -28.49 -15.80 -18.07
N THR A 95 -29.68 -16.11 -17.58
CA THR A 95 -30.61 -17.01 -18.26
C THR A 95 -31.64 -16.15 -18.98
N GLY A 96 -31.24 -15.58 -20.11
CA GLY A 96 -32.17 -15.06 -21.11
C GLY A 96 -32.57 -16.21 -22.03
N LEU A 97 -33.85 -16.57 -22.01
CA LEU A 97 -34.52 -17.33 -23.08
C LEU A 97 -35.16 -16.33 -24.04
#